data_AF-A0A949P802-F1
#
_entry.id   AF-A0A949P802-F1
#
_cell.length_a   1.000
_cell.length_b   1.000
_cell.length_c   1.000
_cell.angle_alpha   90.00
_cell.angle_beta   90.00
_cell.angle_gamma   90.00
#
_symmetry.space_group_name_H-M   'P 1'
#
loop_
_entity.id
_entity.type
_entity.pdbx_description
1 polymer ?
#
loop_
_entity_poly.entity_id
_entity_poly.type
_entity_poly.pdbx_seq_one_letter_code
_entity_poly.pdbx_strand_id
1 'polypeptide(L)'
;MVVSLPPMQVWTPTEVRVLEAVKNCCARWGFEKVTIEDIARESNVSRATMYRIFPGGKVVIFEAHRVYELDQFFAVLRASVEGATTLEELLVRAVTCATNELRNDKYLAVMLASEPGGTLSELT
;
A
#
# COMPACT_ATOMS: atom_id res chain seq x y z
N MET A 1 14.23 14.85 -16.25
CA MET A 1 13.25 13.81 -16.63
C MET A 1 12.24 13.71 -15.51
N VAL A 2 10.95 13.89 -15.78
CA VAL A 2 9.88 13.71 -14.79
C VAL A 2 9.22 12.37 -15.08
N VAL A 3 9.48 11.37 -14.24
CA VAL A 3 8.72 10.13 -14.21
C VAL A 3 7.42 10.46 -13.49
N SER A 4 6.28 10.41 -14.19
CA SER A 4 4.97 10.60 -13.58
C SER A 4 4.55 9.30 -12.91
N LEU A 5 4.58 9.27 -11.58
CA LEU A 5 4.01 8.17 -10.80
C LEU A 5 2.50 8.44 -10.59
N PRO A 6 1.67 7.39 -10.43
CA PRO A 6 0.22 7.55 -10.25
C PRO A 6 -0.13 8.49 -9.08
N PRO A 7 -1.28 9.19 -9.17
CA PRO A 7 -1.75 10.05 -8.09
C PRO A 7 -2.07 9.21 -6.85
N MET A 8 -1.43 9.53 -5.72
CA MET A 8 -1.67 8.83 -4.46
C MET A 8 -3.02 9.25 -3.87
N GLN A 9 -3.75 8.30 -3.30
CA GLN A 9 -4.98 8.62 -2.59
C GLN A 9 -4.68 9.35 -1.28
N VAL A 10 -5.49 10.35 -0.93
CA VAL A 10 -5.39 11.04 0.35
C VAL A 10 -6.24 10.29 1.38
N TRP A 11 -5.56 9.67 2.34
CA TRP A 11 -6.19 8.92 3.42
C TRP A 11 -6.34 9.79 4.68
N THR A 12 -7.49 9.72 5.33
CA THR A 12 -7.69 10.35 6.63
C THR A 12 -6.86 9.64 7.72
N PRO A 13 -6.52 10.32 8.83
CA PRO A 13 -5.77 9.68 9.92
C PRO A 13 -6.47 8.45 10.52
N THR A 14 -7.80 8.38 10.42
CA THR A 14 -8.55 7.22 10.92
C THR A 14 -8.50 6.06 9.93
N GLU A 15 -8.60 6.32 8.63
CA GLU A 15 -8.40 5.28 7.60
C GLU A 15 -7.00 4.69 7.71
N VAL A 16 -5.96 5.53 7.79
CA VAL A 16 -4.56 5.07 7.94
C VAL A 16 -4.41 4.10 9.12
N ARG A 17 -4.94 4.43 10.31
CA ARG A 17 -4.88 3.52 11.47
C ARG A 17 -5.59 2.18 11.21
N VAL A 18 -6.69 2.18 10.47
CA VAL A 18 -7.39 0.94 10.11
C VAL A 18 -6.56 0.11 9.13
N LEU A 19 -5.97 0.74 8.12
CA LEU A 19 -5.18 0.06 7.09
C LEU A 19 -3.85 -0.47 7.65
N GLU A 20 -3.18 0.26 8.53
CA GLU A 20 -2.01 -0.24 9.27
C GLU A 20 -2.37 -1.41 10.20
N ALA A 21 -3.54 -1.35 10.85
CA ALA A 21 -4.03 -2.46 11.67
C ALA A 21 -4.29 -3.73 10.84
N VAL A 22 -4.81 -3.60 9.61
CA VAL A 22 -4.94 -4.74 8.68
C VAL A 22 -3.59 -5.39 8.45
N LYS A 23 -2.55 -4.61 8.12
CA LYS A 23 -1.18 -5.10 7.92
C LYS A 23 -0.70 -5.91 9.12
N ASN A 24 -0.82 -5.33 10.31
CA ASN A 24 -0.35 -5.95 11.55
C ASN A 24 -1.10 -7.24 11.89
N CYS A 25 -2.43 -7.24 11.75
CA CYS A 25 -3.24 -8.44 11.96
C CYS A 25 -2.90 -9.54 10.93
N CYS A 26 -2.72 -9.18 9.66
CA CYS A 26 -2.38 -10.13 8.60
C CYS A 26 -0.97 -10.72 8.81
N ALA A 27 0.00 -9.92 9.22
CA ALA A 27 1.35 -10.39 9.54
C ALA A 27 1.35 -11.39 10.71
N ARG A 28 0.44 -11.23 11.68
CA ARG A 28 0.34 -12.15 12.84
C ARG A 28 -0.40 -13.45 12.54
N TRP A 29 -1.47 -13.42 11.75
CA TRP A 29 -2.40 -14.56 11.64
C TRP A 29 -2.67 -15.04 10.21
N GLY A 30 -2.23 -14.29 9.20
CA GLY A 30 -2.59 -14.51 7.79
C GLY A 30 -3.97 -13.96 7.42
N PHE A 31 -4.13 -13.57 6.16
CA PHE A 31 -5.30 -12.87 5.59
C PHE A 31 -6.65 -13.55 5.89
N GLU A 32 -6.70 -14.88 5.79
CA GLU A 32 -7.92 -15.67 5.99
C GLU A 32 -8.47 -15.53 7.41
N LYS A 33 -7.60 -15.46 8.41
CA LYS A 33 -7.98 -15.53 9.84
C LYS A 33 -8.34 -14.17 10.45
N VAL A 34 -7.95 -13.06 9.82
CA VAL A 34 -8.21 -11.71 10.34
C VAL A 34 -9.70 -11.39 10.30
N THR A 35 -10.27 -10.90 11.41
CA THR A 35 -11.67 -10.43 11.45
C THR A 35 -11.75 -8.91 11.56
N ILE A 36 -12.94 -8.35 11.28
CA ILE A 36 -13.21 -6.91 11.50
C ILE A 36 -13.03 -6.55 12.99
N GLU A 37 -13.32 -7.48 13.91
CA GLU A 37 -13.14 -7.23 15.34
C GLU A 37 -11.67 -7.11 15.72
N ASP A 38 -10.81 -7.93 15.12
CA ASP A 38 -9.37 -7.85 15.38
C ASP A 38 -8.79 -6.53 14.86
N ILE A 39 -9.19 -6.12 13.65
CA ILE A 39 -8.77 -4.83 13.08
C ILE A 39 -9.28 -3.69 13.96
N ALA A 40 -10.54 -3.74 14.41
CA ALA A 40 -11.13 -2.72 15.28
C ALA A 40 -10.37 -2.56 16.60
N ARG A 41 -9.95 -3.68 17.18
CA ARG A 41 -9.16 -3.73 18.41
C ARG A 41 -7.76 -3.15 18.19
N GLU A 42 -7.08 -3.57 17.13
CA GLU A 42 -5.70 -3.12 16.82
C GLU A 42 -5.67 -1.64 16.41
N SER A 43 -6.67 -1.15 15.66
CA SER A 43 -6.72 0.25 15.20
C SER A 43 -7.29 1.22 16.24
N ASN A 44 -7.85 0.71 17.34
CA ASN A 44 -8.64 1.46 18.32
C ASN A 44 -9.80 2.25 17.64
N VAL A 45 -10.53 1.61 16.73
CA VAL A 45 -11.68 2.20 16.02
C VAL A 45 -12.90 1.30 16.21
N SER A 46 -14.05 1.89 16.56
CA SER A 46 -15.28 1.12 16.75
C SER A 46 -15.76 0.48 15.45
N ARG A 47 -16.39 -0.71 15.54
CA ARG A 47 -17.00 -1.39 14.39
C ARG A 47 -17.99 -0.50 13.63
N ALA A 48 -18.82 0.25 14.35
CA ALA A 48 -19.78 1.19 13.74
C ALA A 48 -19.06 2.26 12.89
N THR A 49 -17.92 2.76 13.36
CA THR A 49 -17.10 3.69 12.59
C THR A 49 -16.44 3.02 11.39
N MET A 50 -15.94 1.79 11.54
CA MET A 50 -15.40 1.03 10.40
C MET A 50 -16.43 0.78 9.31
N TYR A 51 -17.64 0.32 9.66
CA TYR A 51 -18.70 0.11 8.68
C TYR A 51 -19.16 1.40 7.99
N ARG A 52 -19.01 2.55 8.66
CA ARG A 52 -19.29 3.87 8.07
C ARG A 52 -18.21 4.32 7.09
N ILE A 53 -16.93 4.09 7.40
CA ILE A 53 -15.80 4.47 6.54
C ILE A 53 -15.65 3.49 5.38
N PHE A 54 -15.84 2.20 5.63
CA PHE A 54 -15.70 1.11 4.66
C PHE A 54 -17.03 0.33 4.54
N PRO A 55 -18.01 0.90 3.81
CA PRO A 55 -19.30 0.23 3.58
C PRO A 55 -19.06 -1.01 2.70
N GLY A 56 -19.20 -2.20 3.30
CA GLY A 56 -18.81 -3.48 2.69
C GLY A 56 -17.89 -4.32 3.58
N GLY A 57 -17.45 -3.77 4.72
CA GLY A 57 -16.78 -4.54 5.77
C GLY A 57 -15.42 -5.08 5.33
N LYS A 58 -15.12 -6.34 5.67
CA LYS A 58 -13.79 -6.95 5.50
C LYS A 58 -13.30 -6.84 4.05
N VAL A 59 -14.12 -7.14 3.05
CA VAL A 59 -13.71 -7.11 1.64
C VAL A 59 -13.23 -5.71 1.23
N VAL A 60 -14.03 -4.68 1.52
CA VAL A 60 -13.70 -3.28 1.17
C VAL A 60 -12.48 -2.77 1.95
N ILE A 61 -12.34 -3.16 3.22
CA ILE A 61 -11.17 -2.82 4.02
C ILE A 61 -9.89 -3.41 3.40
N PHE A 62 -9.94 -4.66 2.91
CA PHE A 62 -8.79 -5.31 2.31
C PHE A 62 -8.43 -4.73 0.94
N GLU A 63 -9.42 -4.37 0.12
CA GLU A 63 -9.17 -3.62 -1.13
C GLU A 63 -8.58 -2.23 -0.86
N ALA A 64 -9.11 -1.51 0.14
CA ALA A 64 -8.54 -0.22 0.53
C ALA A 64 -7.11 -0.36 1.08
N HIS A 65 -6.83 -1.41 1.85
CA HIS A 65 -5.48 -1.73 2.33
C HIS A 65 -4.52 -1.98 1.16
N ARG A 66 -4.98 -2.70 0.14
CA ARG A 66 -4.24 -2.93 -1.09
C ARG A 66 -3.82 -1.61 -1.73
N VAL A 67 -4.77 -0.72 -1.99
CA VAL A 67 -4.49 0.60 -2.59
C VAL A 67 -3.53 1.42 -1.72
N TYR A 68 -3.71 1.41 -0.41
CA TYR A 68 -2.83 2.11 0.53
C TYR A 68 -1.39 1.58 0.50
N GLU A 69 -1.17 0.27 0.40
CA GLU A 69 0.18 -0.28 0.27
C GLU A 69 0.86 0.15 -1.04
N LEU A 70 0.12 0.26 -2.15
CA LEU A 70 0.66 0.85 -3.39
C LEU A 70 1.05 2.32 -3.18
N ASP A 71 0.20 3.11 -2.52
CA ASP A 71 0.49 4.51 -2.23
C ASP A 71 1.77 4.65 -1.39
N GLN A 72 1.93 3.84 -0.35
CA GLN A 72 3.14 3.83 0.48
C GLN A 72 4.37 3.44 -0.33
N PHE A 73 4.28 2.40 -1.17
CA PHE A 73 5.37 1.98 -2.05
C PHE A 73 5.83 3.11 -2.98
N PHE A 74 4.90 3.78 -3.66
CA PHE A 74 5.25 4.88 -4.55
C PHE A 74 5.73 6.13 -3.81
N ALA A 75 5.26 6.38 -2.59
CA ALA A 75 5.78 7.45 -1.74
C ALA A 75 7.26 7.22 -1.40
N VAL A 76 7.61 5.99 -0.99
CA VAL A 76 8.99 5.60 -0.69
C VAL A 76 9.86 5.66 -1.95
N LEU A 77 9.37 5.16 -3.09
CA LEU A 77 10.10 5.21 -4.36
C LEU A 77 10.39 6.65 -4.79
N ARG A 78 9.40 7.55 -4.69
CA ARG A 78 9.56 8.98 -5.02
C ARG A 78 10.60 9.65 -4.13
N ALA A 79 10.53 9.40 -2.82
CA ALA A 79 11.53 9.93 -1.87
C ALA A 79 12.94 9.40 -2.16
N SER A 80 13.07 8.13 -2.60
CA SER A 80 14.38 7.54 -2.90
C SER A 80 15.10 8.22 -4.07
N VAL A 81 14.36 8.73 -5.05
CA VAL A 81 14.91 9.40 -6.25
C VAL A 81 15.00 10.90 -6.11
N GLU A 82 14.49 11.46 -5.01
CA GLU A 82 14.52 12.91 -4.77
C GLU A 82 15.98 13.42 -4.74
N GLY A 83 16.21 14.54 -5.43
CA GLY A 83 17.54 15.13 -5.57
C GLY A 83 18.49 14.41 -6.53
N ALA A 84 18.06 13.35 -7.23
CA ALA A 84 18.88 12.74 -8.28
C ALA A 84 19.11 13.73 -9.43
N THR A 85 20.38 13.92 -9.80
CA THR A 85 20.78 14.93 -10.81
C THR A 85 21.09 14.32 -12.18
N THR A 86 21.26 13.00 -12.24
CA THR A 86 21.53 12.25 -13.47
C THR A 86 20.54 11.11 -13.65
N LEU A 87 20.37 10.65 -14.89
CA LEU A 87 19.53 9.49 -15.19
C LEU A 87 20.07 8.22 -14.52
N GLU A 88 21.38 8.02 -14.55
CA GLU A 88 22.03 6.87 -13.91
C GLU A 88 21.72 6.83 -12.41
N GLU A 89 21.90 7.94 -11.72
CA GLU A 89 21.60 8.05 -10.29
C GLU A 89 20.11 7.79 -9.99
N LEU A 90 19.21 8.34 -10.81
CA LEU A 90 17.78 8.11 -10.69
C LEU A 90 17.44 6.63 -10.84
N LEU A 91 17.96 5.96 -11.87
CA LEU A 91 17.69 4.55 -12.15
C LEU A 91 18.26 3.64 -11.05
N VAL A 92 19.50 3.88 -10.62
CA VAL A 92 20.13 3.09 -9.55
C VAL A 92 19.34 3.22 -8.26
N ARG A 93 18.96 4.44 -7.86
CA ARG A 93 18.17 4.67 -6.65
C ARG A 93 16.79 4.02 -6.74
N ALA A 94 16.06 4.23 -7.84
CA ALA A 94 14.74 3.67 -8.05
C ALA A 94 14.75 2.13 -8.01
N VAL A 95 15.64 1.49 -8.78
CA VAL A 95 15.71 0.02 -8.88
C VAL A 95 16.16 -0.60 -7.55
N THR A 96 17.14 0.01 -6.87
CA THR A 96 17.60 -0.47 -5.57
C THR A 96 16.50 -0.38 -4.52
N CYS A 97 15.80 0.76 -4.47
CA CYS A 97 14.66 0.98 -3.57
C CYS A 97 13.55 -0.04 -3.84
N ALA A 98 13.06 -0.12 -5.09
CA ALA A 98 11.99 -1.04 -5.47
C ALA A 98 12.35 -2.50 -5.15
N THR A 99 13.59 -2.92 -5.45
CA THR A 99 14.05 -4.28 -5.15
C THR A 99 14.09 -4.55 -3.64
N ASN A 100 14.48 -3.58 -2.83
CA ASN A 100 14.51 -3.71 -1.37
C ASN A 100 13.09 -3.83 -0.79
N GLU A 101 12.18 -2.93 -1.20
CA GLU A 101 10.78 -2.96 -0.76
C GLU A 101 10.08 -4.28 -1.14
N LEU A 102 10.24 -4.72 -2.39
CA LEU A 102 9.63 -5.98 -2.85
C LEU A 102 10.19 -7.23 -2.16
N ARG A 103 11.45 -7.21 -1.73
CA ARG A 103 12.03 -8.32 -0.95
C ARG A 103 11.52 -8.35 0.48
N ASN A 104 11.30 -7.18 1.07
CA ASN A 104 10.83 -7.05 2.45
C ASN A 104 9.33 -7.35 2.56
N ASP A 105 8.56 -7.16 1.48
CA ASP A 105 7.13 -7.44 1.45
C ASP A 105 6.74 -8.45 0.35
N LYS A 106 6.63 -9.73 0.75
CA LYS A 106 6.21 -10.82 -0.14
C LYS A 106 4.80 -10.64 -0.69
N TYR A 107 3.90 -9.97 0.03
CA TYR A 107 2.53 -9.77 -0.41
C TYR A 107 2.45 -8.67 -1.46
N LEU A 108 3.21 -7.58 -1.28
CA LEU A 108 3.35 -6.52 -2.27
C LEU A 108 3.89 -7.06 -3.60
N ALA A 109 4.92 -7.91 -3.55
CA ALA A 109 5.50 -8.53 -4.74
C ALA A 109 4.49 -9.41 -5.50
N VAL A 110 3.71 -10.23 -4.78
CA VAL A 110 2.65 -11.06 -5.39
C VAL A 110 1.55 -10.17 -5.97
N MET A 111 1.10 -9.16 -5.23
CA MET A 111 0.05 -8.25 -5.67
C MET A 111 0.43 -7.51 -6.97
N LEU A 112 1.65 -6.96 -7.05
CA LEU A 112 2.14 -6.30 -8.27
C LEU A 112 2.28 -7.27 -9.45
N ALA A 113 2.63 -8.53 -9.19
CA ALA A 113 2.65 -9.57 -10.22
C ALA A 113 1.25 -10.05 -10.63
N SER A 114 0.23 -9.83 -9.78
CA SER A 114 -1.14 -10.29 -9.99
C SER A 114 -1.99 -9.30 -10.78
N GLU A 115 -1.52 -8.08 -11.03
CA GLU A 115 -2.21 -7.08 -11.85
C GLU A 115 -1.92 -7.34 -13.34
N PRO A 116 -2.85 -7.95 -14.12
CA PRO A 116 -2.67 -8.12 -15.55
C PRO A 116 -3.15 -6.83 -16.22
N GLY A 117 -2.22 -6.00 -16.70
CA GLY A 117 -2.48 -5.03 -17.77
C GLY A 117 -2.88 -3.60 -17.40
N GLY A 118 -2.97 -3.22 -16.12
CA GLY A 118 -3.29 -1.83 -15.71
C GLY A 118 -2.05 -0.92 -15.63
N THR A 119 -1.03 -1.35 -14.89
CA THR A 119 0.13 -0.53 -14.49
C THR A 119 1.08 -0.16 -15.64
N LEU A 120 1.08 -0.90 -16.76
CA LEU A 120 1.86 -0.56 -17.95
C LEU A 120 1.24 0.56 -18.80
N SER A 121 -0.07 0.78 -18.69
CA SER A 121 -0.77 1.81 -19.48
C SER A 121 -0.56 3.22 -18.93
N GLU A 122 -0.16 3.35 -17.66
CA GLU A 122 0.13 4.64 -17.02
C GLU A 122 1.59 5.10 -17.18
N LEU A 123 2.44 4.27 -17.81
CA LEU A 123 3.87 4.51 -18.01
C LEU A 123 4.28 4.64 -19.50
N THR A 124 3.32 4.67 -20.43
CA THR A 124 3.56 4.89 -21.87
C THR A 124 2.76 6.07 -22.37
#